data_AF-A0A957J936-F1
#
_entry.id   AF-A0A957J936-F1
#
_cell.length_a   1.000
_cell.length_b   1.000
_cell.length_c   1.000
_cell.angle_alpha   90.00
_cell.angle_beta   90.00
_cell.angle_gamma   90.00
#
_symmetry.space_group_name_H-M   'P 1'
#
loop_
_entity.id
_entity.type
_entity.pdbx_description
1 polymer ?
#
loop_
_entity_poly.entity_id
_entity_poly.type
_entity_poly.pdbx_seq_one_letter_code
_entity_poly.pdbx_strand_id
1 'polypeptide(L)'
;MTQTLPPPTNRHAWQQSILLQYGQRILQRVIALREQLAALPRPTRRKLKTATGMGLTSLALALALALAGSPTPAHAATINVDGTTCTLADAITSANSDTATGGCTAGS
;
A
#
# COMPACT_ATOMS: atom_id res chain seq x y z
N MET A 1 -8.55 26.18 -3.99
CA MET A 1 -8.96 25.79 -5.35
C MET A 1 -9.48 24.36 -5.28
N THR A 2 -10.79 24.20 -5.11
CA THR A 2 -11.49 22.92 -5.01
C THR A 2 -11.79 22.42 -6.41
N GLN A 3 -11.07 21.40 -6.87
CA GLN A 3 -11.39 20.71 -8.13
C GLN A 3 -12.64 19.86 -7.91
N THR A 4 -13.77 20.29 -8.48
CA THR A 4 -14.98 19.47 -8.61
C THR A 4 -14.81 18.49 -9.76
N LEU A 5 -14.59 17.22 -9.43
CA LEU A 5 -14.61 16.12 -10.40
C LEU A 5 -16.03 15.91 -10.95
N PRO A 6 -16.18 15.63 -12.27
CA PRO A 6 -17.48 15.31 -12.86
C PRO A 6 -18.06 14.00 -12.29
N PRO A 7 -19.39 13.86 -12.23
CA PRO A 7 -20.03 12.67 -11.68
C PRO A 7 -19.73 11.44 -12.56
N PRO A 8 -19.23 10.33 -11.98
CA PRO A 8 -18.91 9.12 -12.75
C PRO A 8 -20.19 8.41 -13.21
N THR A 9 -20.27 8.08 -14.49
CA THR A 9 -21.39 7.35 -15.13
C THR A 9 -21.42 5.85 -14.81
N ASN A 10 -20.41 5.33 -14.10
CA ASN A 10 -20.25 3.91 -13.80
C ASN A 10 -20.19 3.68 -12.28
N ARG A 11 -21.14 2.91 -11.73
CA ARG A 11 -21.28 2.67 -10.28
C ARG A 11 -20.00 2.08 -9.65
N HIS A 12 -19.23 1.32 -10.44
CA HIS A 12 -17.95 0.76 -10.00
C HIS A 12 -16.84 1.81 -9.81
N ALA A 13 -16.81 2.86 -10.65
CA ALA A 13 -15.81 3.92 -10.54
C ALA A 13 -15.97 4.74 -9.26
N TRP A 14 -17.21 5.02 -8.87
CA TRP A 14 -17.50 5.66 -7.59
C TRP A 14 -17.09 4.78 -6.40
N GLN A 15 -17.42 3.48 -6.42
CA GLN A 15 -17.01 2.53 -5.37
C GLN A 15 -15.48 2.43 -5.24
N GLN A 16 -14.76 2.38 -6.35
CA GLN A 16 -13.29 2.34 -6.36
C GLN A 16 -12.68 3.62 -5.76
N SER A 17 -13.21 4.79 -6.12
CA SER A 17 -12.72 6.07 -5.59
C SER A 17 -12.89 6.17 -4.08
N ILE A 18 -14.02 5.66 -3.54
CA ILE A 18 -14.28 5.58 -2.11
C ILE A 18 -13.28 4.62 -1.44
N LEU A 19 -13.11 3.41 -1.98
CA LEU A 19 -12.19 2.43 -1.40
C LEU A 19 -10.76 2.95 -1.32
N LEU A 20 -10.28 3.63 -2.38
CA LEU A 20 -8.95 4.25 -2.39
C LEU A 20 -8.84 5.41 -1.39
N GLN A 21 -9.85 6.29 -1.33
CA GLN A 21 -9.82 7.45 -0.44
C GLN A 21 -9.90 7.05 1.04
N TYR A 22 -10.75 6.07 1.37
CA TYR A 22 -10.82 5.50 2.72
C TYR A 22 -9.54 4.73 3.07
N GLY A 23 -9.00 3.96 2.12
CA GLY A 23 -7.72 3.24 2.27
C GLY A 23 -6.57 4.18 2.61
N GLN A 24 -6.42 5.29 1.88
CA GLN A 24 -5.36 6.28 2.15
C GLN A 24 -5.49 6.91 3.54
N ARG A 25 -6.70 7.27 3.98
CA ARG A 25 -6.92 7.85 5.33
C ARG A 25 -6.57 6.86 6.43
N ILE A 26 -6.90 5.58 6.26
CA ILE A 26 -6.57 4.52 7.22
C ILE A 26 -5.04 4.32 7.26
N LEU A 27 -4.39 4.26 6.10
CA LEU A 27 -2.93 4.10 6.02
C LEU A 27 -2.19 5.25 6.71
N GLN A 28 -2.61 6.50 6.48
CA GLN A 28 -2.02 7.66 7.14
C GLN A 28 -2.14 7.60 8.67
N ARG A 29 -3.30 7.16 9.18
CA ARG A 29 -3.50 6.96 10.63
C ARG A 29 -2.59 5.86 11.19
N VAL A 30 -2.41 4.77 10.45
CA VAL A 30 -1.52 3.66 10.86
C VAL A 30 -0.06 4.10 10.85
N ILE A 31 0.38 4.87 9.86
CA ILE A 31 1.73 5.43 9.79
C ILE A 31 1.98 6.33 11.00
N ALA A 32 1.10 7.31 11.24
CA ALA A 32 1.21 8.23 12.37
C ALA A 32 1.26 7.47 13.72
N LEU A 33 0.42 6.46 13.89
CA LEU A 33 0.44 5.62 15.09
C LEU A 33 1.77 4.86 15.23
N ARG A 34 2.32 4.33 14.13
CA ARG A 34 3.62 3.65 14.13
C ARG A 34 4.75 4.60 14.51
N GLU A 35 4.76 5.81 13.98
CA GLU A 35 5.76 6.83 14.31
C GLU A 35 5.71 7.19 15.81
N GLN A 36 4.50 7.40 16.35
CA GLN A 36 4.30 7.63 17.77
C GLN A 36 4.82 6.45 18.60
N LEU A 37 4.48 5.21 18.23
CA LEU A 37 4.98 4.02 18.91
C LEU A 37 6.49 3.83 18.76
N ALA A 38 7.11 4.30 17.68
CA ALA A 38 8.55 4.24 17.46
C ALA A 38 9.30 5.26 18.32
N ALA A 39 8.71 6.42 18.57
CA ALA A 39 9.24 7.46 19.45
C ALA A 39 9.22 7.06 20.94
N LEU A 40 8.41 6.07 21.33
CA LEU A 40 8.36 5.61 22.72
C LEU A 40 9.68 4.92 23.14
N PRO A 41 10.11 5.13 24.40
CA PRO A 41 11.19 4.36 25.00
C PRO A 41 10.93 2.85 24.94
N ARG A 42 11.98 2.07 24.67
CA ARG A 42 11.95 0.60 24.61
C ARG A 42 11.20 -0.08 25.78
N PRO A 43 11.34 0.33 27.06
CA PRO A 43 10.62 -0.32 28.16
C PRO A 43 9.11 -0.10 28.07
N THR A 44 8.67 1.08 27.66
CA THR A 44 7.25 1.45 27.52
C THR A 44 6.60 0.66 26.39
N ARG A 45 7.30 0.52 25.25
CA ARG A 45 6.86 -0.31 24.12
C ARG A 45 6.68 -1.78 24.51
N ARG A 46 7.59 -2.32 25.32
CA ARG A 46 7.51 -3.71 25.81
C ARG A 46 6.29 -3.93 26.70
N LYS A 47 6.05 -3.03 27.65
CA LYS A 47 4.87 -3.07 28.55
C LYS A 47 3.55 -3.02 27.79
N LEU A 48 3.45 -2.17 26.77
CA LEU A 48 2.28 -2.09 25.89
C LEU A 48 2.02 -3.42 25.16
N LYS A 49 3.06 -4.04 24.59
CA LYS A 49 2.94 -5.34 23.91
C LYS A 49 2.53 -6.47 24.86
N THR A 50 3.04 -6.48 26.09
CA THR A 50 2.66 -7.49 27.10
C THR A 50 1.26 -7.23 27.67
N ALA A 51 0.83 -5.97 27.76
CA ALA A 51 -0.51 -5.60 28.24
C ALA A 51 -1.61 -5.97 27.24
N THR A 52 -1.32 -5.99 25.94
CA THR A 52 -2.28 -6.40 24.89
C THR A 52 -2.46 -7.92 24.75
N GLY A 53 -1.88 -8.73 25.65
CA GLY A 53 -2.02 -10.20 25.58
C GLY A 53 -1.36 -10.83 24.36
N MET A 54 -0.35 -10.19 23.76
CA MET A 54 0.38 -10.75 22.63
C MET A 54 1.25 -11.92 23.11
N GLY A 55 0.87 -13.14 22.75
CA GLY A 55 1.69 -14.33 22.97
C GLY A 55 3.04 -14.26 22.25
N LEU A 56 3.94 -15.19 22.57
CA LEU A 56 5.32 -15.23 22.05
C LEU A 56 5.39 -15.20 20.50
N THR A 57 4.42 -15.80 19.82
CA THR A 57 4.29 -15.77 18.36
C THR A 57 4.00 -14.36 17.83
N SER A 58 3.13 -13.62 18.51
CA SER A 58 2.83 -12.21 18.17
C SER A 58 4.03 -11.31 18.45
N LEU A 59 4.82 -11.61 19.49
CA LEU A 59 6.06 -10.89 19.79
C LEU A 59 7.13 -11.14 18.71
N ALA A 60 7.31 -12.39 18.29
CA ALA A 60 8.24 -12.77 17.24
C ALA A 60 7.86 -12.13 15.89
N LEU A 61 6.56 -12.16 15.54
CA LEU A 61 6.05 -11.50 14.33
C LEU A 61 6.23 -9.98 14.39
N ALA A 62 5.93 -9.35 15.52
CA ALA A 62 6.13 -7.91 15.69
C ALA A 62 7.61 -7.51 15.72
N LEU A 63 8.52 -8.40 16.14
CA LEU A 63 9.96 -8.19 16.07
C LEU A 63 10.45 -8.35 14.63
N ALA A 64 10.00 -9.39 13.92
CA ALA A 64 10.27 -9.61 12.51
C ALA A 64 9.78 -8.43 11.65
N LEU A 65 8.56 -7.93 11.87
CA LEU A 65 8.03 -6.75 11.19
C LEU A 65 8.74 -5.44 11.56
N ALA A 66 9.34 -5.35 12.75
CA ALA A 66 10.11 -4.18 13.16
C ALA A 66 11.52 -4.19 12.59
N LEU A 67 12.12 -5.37 12.42
CA LEU A 67 13.43 -5.57 11.78
C LEU A 67 13.33 -5.49 10.24
N ALA A 68 12.25 -6.04 9.67
CA ALA A 68 11.94 -5.95 8.24
C ALA A 68 11.32 -4.59 7.85
N GLY A 69 10.89 -3.80 8.84
CA GLY A 69 10.13 -2.57 8.67
C GLY A 69 10.94 -1.30 8.78
N SER A 70 12.20 -1.27 8.30
CA SER A 70 12.73 -0.01 7.80
C SER A 70 11.76 0.48 6.72
N PRO A 71 11.18 1.69 6.85
CA PRO A 71 10.26 2.22 5.85
C PRO A 71 11.07 2.59 4.62
N THR A 72 11.44 1.59 3.82
CA THR A 72 11.77 1.85 2.42
C THR A 72 10.46 2.34 1.80
N PRO A 73 10.43 3.55 1.21
CA PRO A 73 9.24 3.99 0.49
C PRO A 73 8.88 2.90 -0.51
N ALA A 74 7.69 2.32 -0.35
CA ALA A 74 7.13 1.41 -1.34
C ALA A 74 6.75 2.27 -2.54
N HIS A 75 7.73 2.51 -3.41
CA HIS A 75 7.48 3.12 -4.71
C HIS A 75 6.69 2.09 -5.52
N ALA A 76 5.45 2.43 -5.87
CA ALA A 76 4.75 1.68 -6.90
C ALA A 76 5.64 1.69 -8.15
N ALA A 77 5.87 0.51 -8.74
CA ALA A 77 6.51 0.43 -10.03
C ALA A 77 5.69 1.27 -11.03
N THR A 78 6.37 2.10 -11.81
CA THR A 78 5.70 2.87 -12.87
C THR A 78 5.45 1.92 -14.04
N ILE A 79 4.19 1.81 -14.45
CA ILE A 79 3.79 1.01 -15.62
C ILE A 79 4.00 1.88 -16.86
N ASN A 80 4.85 1.44 -17.78
CA ASN A 80 5.24 2.23 -18.94
C ASN A 80 4.34 1.89 -20.13
N VAL A 81 3.58 2.87 -20.62
CA VAL A 81 2.63 2.70 -21.73
C VAL A 81 3.01 3.66 -22.85
N ASP A 82 3.28 3.15 -24.04
CA ASP A 82 3.59 3.97 -25.23
C ASP A 82 2.35 4.20 -26.13
N GLY A 83 1.28 3.44 -25.91
CA GLY A 83 0.01 3.56 -26.64
C GLY A 83 0.04 3.04 -28.08
N THR A 84 1.15 2.48 -28.55
CA THR A 84 1.33 1.98 -29.93
C THR A 84 1.81 0.53 -29.95
N THR A 85 2.91 0.24 -29.26
CA THR A 85 3.49 -1.10 -29.11
C THR A 85 3.12 -1.76 -27.80
N CYS A 86 2.88 -1.00 -26.73
CA CYS A 86 2.38 -1.46 -25.44
C CYS A 86 1.14 -0.63 -25.08
N THR A 87 -0.04 -1.24 -25.20
CA THR A 87 -1.31 -0.58 -24.86
C THR A 87 -1.55 -0.64 -23.35
N LEU A 88 -2.41 0.25 -22.82
CA LEU A 88 -2.73 0.24 -21.39
C LEU A 88 -3.33 -1.11 -20.93
N ALA A 89 -4.15 -1.74 -21.77
CA ALA A 89 -4.75 -3.03 -21.44
C ALA A 89 -3.70 -4.15 -21.36
N ASP A 90 -2.74 -4.13 -22.30
CA ASP A 90 -1.65 -5.09 -22.32
C ASP A 90 -0.68 -4.87 -21.17
N ALA A 91 -0.37 -3.61 -20.83
CA ALA A 91 0.49 -3.25 -19.71
C ALA A 91 -0.11 -3.72 -18.37
N ILE A 92 -1.40 -3.50 -18.15
CA ILE A 92 -2.09 -4.00 -16.94
C ILE A 92 -2.01 -5.54 -16.88
N THR A 93 -2.19 -6.23 -18.00
CA THR A 93 -2.08 -7.69 -18.06
C THR A 93 -0.65 -8.16 -17.76
N SER A 94 0.34 -7.50 -18.36
CA SER A 94 1.78 -7.75 -18.17
C SER A 94 2.20 -7.59 -16.71
N ALA A 95 1.78 -6.50 -16.07
CA ALA A 95 2.12 -6.17 -14.71
C ALA A 95 1.52 -7.16 -13.69
N ASN A 96 0.30 -7.65 -13.95
CA ASN A 96 -0.38 -8.57 -13.04
C ASN A 96 0.09 -10.03 -13.20
N SER A 97 0.44 -10.43 -14.42
CA SER A 97 0.84 -11.81 -14.73
C SER A 97 2.36 -12.03 -14.71
N ASP A 98 3.13 -10.96 -14.58
CA ASP A 98 4.59 -10.96 -14.73
C ASP A 98 5.02 -11.67 -16.04
N THR A 99 4.25 -11.46 -17.11
CA THR A 99 4.43 -12.12 -18.40
C THR A 99 4.32 -11.10 -19.52
N ALA A 100 5.27 -11.12 -20.45
CA ALA A 100 5.26 -10.21 -21.60
C ALA A 100 3.98 -10.40 -22.43
N THR A 101 3.23 -9.32 -22.65
CA THR A 101 1.92 -9.34 -23.32
C THR A 101 1.80 -8.12 -24.22
N GLY A 102 1.36 -8.32 -25.47
CA GLY A 102 1.02 -7.21 -26.37
C GLY A 102 2.12 -6.15 -26.49
N GLY A 103 3.37 -6.58 -26.67
CA GLY A 103 4.55 -5.71 -26.80
C GLY A 103 5.07 -5.07 -25.51
N CYS A 104 4.38 -5.27 -24.37
CA CYS A 104 4.87 -4.90 -23.04
C CYS A 104 5.81 -5.99 -22.50
N THR A 105 6.90 -5.59 -21.85
CA THR A 105 7.79 -6.48 -21.10
C THR A 105 7.09 -7.03 -19.85
N ALA A 106 7.53 -8.19 -19.35
CA ALA A 106 6.97 -8.75 -18.11
C ALA A 106 7.06 -7.75 -16.95
N GLY A 107 5.97 -7.63 -16.16
CA GLY A 107 5.94 -6.76 -14.97
C GLY A 107 5.86 -5.25 -15.27
N SER A 108 5.59 -4.86 -16.52
CA SER A 108 5.67 -3.48 -17.01
C SER A 108 4.33 -2.82 -17.29
#